data_AF-A0A6M5F6R7-F1
#
_entry.id   AF-A0A6M5F6R7-F1
#
_cell.length_a   1.000
_cell.length_b   1.000
_cell.length_c   1.000
_cell.angle_alpha   90.00
_cell.angle_beta   90.00
_cell.angle_gamma   90.00
#
_symmetry.space_group_name_H-M   'P 1'
#
loop_
_entity.id
_entity.type
_entity.pdbx_description
1 polymer ?
#
loop_
_entity_poly.entity_id
_entity_poly.type
_entity_poly.pdbx_seq_one_letter_code
_entity_poly.pdbx_strand_id
1 'polypeptide(L)'
;MSEYVFDREKWQNLTIFEQMGNIGSEVGRAFAARRRGDTAAMTAAWQRGLDLLDATAEQLARQKSPKLREVLRARELFAGMEDESLEDYFMWFAMAARRGK
;
A
#
# COMPACT_ATOMS: atom_id res chain seq x y z
N MET A 1 -21.76 3.53 -8.30
CA MET A 1 -20.36 3.59 -7.81
C MET A 1 -20.34 2.82 -6.50
N SER A 2 -19.63 1.69 -6.45
CA SER A 2 -19.50 0.91 -5.21
C SER A 2 -18.86 1.80 -4.15
N GLU A 3 -19.49 1.91 -2.99
CA GLU A 3 -18.89 2.58 -1.84
C GLU A 3 -17.62 1.82 -1.47
N TYR A 4 -16.49 2.51 -1.42
CA TYR A 4 -15.24 1.92 -0.96
C TYR A 4 -15.31 1.83 0.57
N VAL A 5 -15.61 0.63 1.07
CA VAL A 5 -15.66 0.35 2.51
C VAL A 5 -14.32 -0.23 2.94
N PHE A 6 -13.53 0.60 3.62
CA PHE A 6 -12.25 0.20 4.20
C PHE A 6 -12.41 -0.17 5.68
N ASP A 7 -12.32 -1.45 5.99
CA ASP A 7 -12.37 -1.97 7.36
C ASP A 7 -11.01 -1.79 8.06
N ARG A 8 -10.90 -0.68 8.79
CA ARG A 8 -9.69 -0.31 9.55
C ARG A 8 -9.34 -1.31 10.64
N GLU A 9 -10.31 -1.93 11.29
CA GLU A 9 -10.06 -2.86 12.40
C GLU A 9 -9.46 -4.16 11.87
N LYS A 10 -10.06 -4.72 10.81
CA LYS A 10 -9.51 -5.89 10.13
C LYS A 10 -8.11 -5.62 9.58
N TRP A 11 -7.87 -4.43 9.03
CA TRP A 11 -6.55 -4.04 8.52
C TRP A 11 -5.49 -3.99 9.62
N GLN A 12 -5.83 -3.46 10.80
CA GLN A 12 -4.89 -3.33 11.91
C GLN A 12 -4.49 -4.66 12.55
N ASN A 13 -5.30 -5.71 12.35
CA ASN A 13 -5.01 -7.07 12.80
C ASN A 13 -4.06 -7.83 11.86
N LEU A 14 -3.75 -7.31 10.68
CA LEU A 14 -2.76 -7.89 9.79
C LEU A 14 -1.33 -7.66 10.33
N THR A 15 -0.43 -8.60 10.05
CA THR A 15 1.00 -8.38 10.28
C THR A 15 1.53 -7.28 9.36
N ILE A 16 2.66 -6.66 9.73
CA ILE A 16 3.29 -5.64 8.88
C ILE A 16 3.66 -6.18 7.48
N PHE A 17 4.01 -7.47 7.36
CA PHE A 17 4.28 -8.10 6.06
C PHE A 17 3.01 -8.22 5.21
N GLU A 18 1.88 -8.59 5.82
CA GLU A 18 0.60 -8.67 5.12
C GLU A 18 0.10 -7.30 4.70
N GLN A 19 0.20 -6.28 5.57
CA GLN A 19 -0.15 -4.90 5.24
C GLN A 19 0.67 -4.40 4.04
N MET A 20 1.99 -4.50 4.12
CA MET A 20 2.90 -4.05 3.06
C MET A 20 2.73 -4.85 1.76
N GLY A 21 2.50 -6.16 1.84
CA GLY A 21 2.23 -6.99 0.65
C GLY A 21 0.90 -6.64 -0.05
N ASN A 22 -0.14 -6.34 0.73
CA ASN A 22 -1.42 -5.88 0.21
C ASN A 22 -1.32 -4.47 -0.40
N ILE A 23 -0.58 -3.55 0.24
CA ILE A 23 -0.24 -2.24 -0.33
C ILE A 23 0.46 -2.43 -1.68
N GLY A 24 1.44 -3.33 -1.76
CA GLY A 24 2.14 -3.66 -3.00
C GLY A 24 1.22 -4.09 -4.14
N SER A 25 0.12 -4.76 -3.82
CA SER A 25 -0.87 -5.16 -4.84
C SER A 25 -1.61 -3.95 -5.43
N GLU A 26 -1.95 -2.93 -4.62
CA GLU A 26 -2.54 -1.69 -5.12
C GLU A 26 -1.52 -0.81 -5.86
N VAL A 27 -0.27 -0.76 -5.37
CA VAL A 27 0.83 -0.08 -6.06
C VAL A 27 1.02 -0.66 -7.46
N GLY A 28 1.13 -2.00 -7.56
CA GLY A 28 1.27 -2.66 -8.85
C GLY A 28 0.06 -2.50 -9.77
N ARG A 29 -1.16 -2.48 -9.21
CA ARG A 29 -2.37 -2.16 -9.97
C ARG A 29 -2.35 -0.74 -10.53
N ALA A 30 -1.91 0.25 -9.75
CA ALA A 30 -1.84 1.63 -10.17
C ALA A 30 -0.84 1.82 -11.32
N PHE A 31 0.39 1.30 -11.19
CA PHE A 31 1.39 1.37 -12.25
C PHE A 31 1.00 0.57 -13.49
N ALA A 32 0.47 -0.64 -13.34
CA ALA A 32 -0.02 -1.42 -14.47
C ALA A 32 -1.17 -0.72 -15.22
N ALA A 33 -2.09 -0.08 -14.52
CA ALA A 33 -3.15 0.72 -15.15
C ALA A 33 -2.59 1.96 -15.86
N ARG A 34 -1.63 2.66 -15.25
CA ARG A 34 -0.91 3.78 -15.87
C ARG A 34 -0.24 3.37 -17.18
N ARG A 35 0.49 2.25 -17.19
CA ARG A 35 1.16 1.69 -18.38
C ARG A 35 0.17 1.38 -19.51
N ARG A 36 -1.08 1.03 -19.18
CA ARG A 36 -2.16 0.78 -20.16
C ARG A 36 -2.96 2.02 -20.55
N GLY A 37 -2.69 3.19 -19.97
CA GLY A 37 -3.46 4.41 -20.21
C GLY A 37 -4.86 4.41 -19.58
N ASP A 38 -5.13 3.50 -18.64
CA ASP A 38 -6.42 3.41 -17.95
C ASP A 38 -6.41 4.30 -16.69
N THR A 39 -6.73 5.58 -16.88
CA THR A 39 -6.73 6.58 -15.81
C THR A 39 -7.72 6.23 -14.70
N ALA A 40 -8.88 5.69 -15.02
CA ALA A 40 -9.89 5.36 -14.02
C ALA A 40 -9.41 4.24 -13.09
N ALA A 41 -8.88 3.16 -13.65
CA ALA A 41 -8.31 2.07 -12.85
C ALA A 41 -7.08 2.52 -12.06
N MET A 42 -6.23 3.36 -12.67
CA MET A 42 -5.06 3.94 -12.01
C MET A 42 -5.46 4.77 -10.80
N THR A 43 -6.37 5.75 -10.96
CA THR A 43 -6.83 6.61 -9.86
C THR A 43 -7.48 5.78 -8.75
N ALA A 44 -8.29 4.78 -9.10
CA ALA A 44 -8.94 3.93 -8.11
C ALA A 44 -7.92 3.11 -7.29
N ALA A 45 -6.91 2.51 -7.92
CA ALA A 45 -5.85 1.77 -7.22
C ALA A 45 -4.94 2.69 -6.41
N TRP A 46 -4.64 3.88 -6.95
CA TRP A 46 -3.85 4.90 -6.28
C TRP A 46 -4.50 5.40 -4.98
N GLN A 47 -5.79 5.74 -5.02
CA GLN A 47 -6.55 6.15 -3.83
C GLN A 47 -6.56 5.05 -2.76
N ARG A 48 -6.87 3.81 -3.15
CA ARG A 48 -6.85 2.68 -2.21
C ARG A 48 -5.47 2.45 -1.61
N GLY A 49 -4.41 2.47 -2.41
CA GLY A 49 -3.05 2.29 -1.90
C GLY A 49 -2.64 3.37 -0.90
N LEU A 50 -3.05 4.63 -1.13
CA LEU A 50 -2.84 5.72 -0.18
C LEU A 50 -3.62 5.51 1.13
N ASP A 51 -4.88 5.09 1.06
CA ASP A 51 -5.68 4.79 2.25
C ASP A 51 -5.05 3.67 3.10
N LEU A 52 -4.52 2.63 2.45
CA LEU A 52 -3.83 1.53 3.13
C LEU A 52 -2.52 1.99 3.79
N LEU A 53 -1.75 2.86 3.11
CA LEU A 53 -0.53 3.46 3.66
C LEU A 53 -0.83 4.36 4.85
N ASP A 54 -1.87 5.19 4.77
CA ASP A 54 -2.32 6.05 5.86
C ASP A 54 -2.78 5.25 7.07
N ALA A 55 -3.58 4.20 6.86
CA ALA A 55 -4.01 3.32 7.93
C ALA A 55 -2.84 2.62 8.65
N THR A 56 -1.84 2.21 7.87
CA THR A 56 -0.62 1.58 8.37
C THR A 56 0.23 2.60 9.15
N ALA A 57 0.38 3.82 8.62
CA ALA A 57 1.10 4.90 9.27
C ALA A 57 0.45 5.31 10.61
N GLU A 58 -0.88 5.44 10.66
CA GLU A 58 -1.62 5.73 11.90
C GLU A 58 -1.38 4.67 12.98
N GLN A 59 -1.42 3.38 12.60
CA GLN A 59 -1.10 2.28 13.52
C GLN A 59 0.33 2.38 14.04
N LEU A 60 1.32 2.57 13.15
CA LEU A 60 2.72 2.66 13.53
C LEU A 60 3.03 3.90 14.39
N ALA A 61 2.35 5.02 14.14
CA ALA A 61 2.46 6.24 14.93
C ALA A 61 1.97 6.02 16.37
N ARG A 62 0.80 5.38 16.55
CA ARG A 62 0.29 5.01 17.88
C ARG A 62 1.24 4.08 18.63
N GLN A 63 1.91 3.19 17.90
CA GLN A 63 2.92 2.28 18.45
C GLN A 63 4.29 2.92 18.66
N LYS A 64 4.49 4.18 18.25
CA LYS A 64 5.80 4.87 18.23
C LYS A 64 6.88 4.05 17.52
N SER A 65 6.48 3.34 16.46
CA SER A 65 7.35 2.43 15.73
C SER A 65 8.33 3.20 14.83
N PRO A 66 9.63 2.85 14.81
CA PRO A 66 10.59 3.48 13.91
C PRO A 66 10.28 3.23 12.43
N LYS A 67 9.49 2.17 12.13
CA LYS A 67 9.05 1.81 10.76
C LYS A 67 8.14 2.86 10.12
N LEU A 68 7.56 3.75 10.93
CA LEU A 68 6.71 4.84 10.45
C LEU A 68 7.40 5.68 9.37
N ARG A 69 8.70 5.95 9.53
CA ARG A 69 9.47 6.77 8.59
C ARG A 69 9.54 6.15 7.20
N GLU A 70 9.70 4.82 7.13
CA GLU A 70 9.73 4.09 5.86
C GLU A 70 8.36 4.10 5.18
N VAL A 71 7.29 3.87 5.94
CA VAL A 71 5.91 3.87 5.39
C VAL A 71 5.52 5.25 4.87
N LEU A 72 5.86 6.32 5.60
CA LEU A 72 5.61 7.69 5.13
C LEU A 72 6.42 8.02 3.87
N ARG A 73 7.67 7.53 3.78
CA ARG A 73 8.46 7.71 2.56
C ARG A 73 7.87 6.97 1.36
N ALA A 74 7.46 5.72 1.54
CA ALA A 74 6.78 4.95 0.50
C ALA A 74 5.47 5.62 0.06
N ARG A 75 4.74 6.22 1.01
CA ARG A 75 3.53 7.02 0.72
C ARG A 75 3.82 8.25 -0.12
N GLU A 76 4.85 9.03 0.20
CA GLU A 76 5.24 10.20 -0.61
C GLU A 76 5.56 9.80 -2.06
N LEU A 77 6.40 8.77 -2.24
CA LEU A 77 6.78 8.27 -3.56
C LEU A 77 5.58 7.74 -4.36
N PHE A 78 4.68 7.03 -3.68
CA PHE A 78 3.46 6.52 -4.31
C PHE A 78 2.47 7.64 -4.65
N ALA A 79 2.32 8.64 -3.78
CA ALA A 79 1.45 9.78 -4.02
C ALA A 79 1.87 10.54 -5.30
N GLY A 80 3.17 10.71 -5.51
CA GLY A 80 3.71 11.32 -6.74
C GLY A 80 3.73 10.38 -7.94
N MET A 81 3.52 9.07 -7.76
CA MET A 81 3.70 8.04 -8.81
C MET A 81 5.08 8.20 -9.50
N GLU A 82 6.12 8.55 -8.73
CA GLU A 82 7.41 9.02 -9.26
C GLU A 82 8.35 7.86 -9.63
N ASP A 83 8.24 6.74 -8.92
CA ASP A 83 9.20 5.64 -8.99
C ASP A 83 8.50 4.28 -9.05
N GLU A 84 8.60 3.62 -10.21
CA GLU A 84 8.02 2.28 -10.42
C GLU A 84 8.78 1.18 -9.66
N SER A 85 10.03 1.42 -9.22
CA SER A 85 10.80 0.46 -8.40
C SER A 85 10.14 0.20 -7.04
N LEU A 86 9.15 1.04 -6.67
CA LEU A 86 8.28 0.81 -5.54
C LEU A 86 7.49 -0.51 -5.65
N GLU A 87 7.18 -0.99 -6.87
CA GLU A 87 6.60 -2.32 -7.09
C GLU A 87 7.51 -3.42 -6.51
N ASP A 88 8.82 -3.36 -6.79
CA ASP A 88 9.81 -4.32 -6.31
C ASP A 88 10.01 -4.24 -4.79
N TYR A 89 10.04 -3.03 -4.24
CA TYR A 89 10.12 -2.81 -2.79
C TYR A 89 9.01 -3.56 -2.05
N PHE A 90 7.76 -3.41 -2.48
CA PHE A 90 6.63 -4.07 -1.82
C PHE A 90 6.54 -5.58 -2.14
N MET A 91 7.05 -6.03 -3.29
CA MET A 91 7.05 -7.45 -3.68
C MET A 91 7.72 -8.34 -2.62
N TRP A 92 8.83 -7.88 -2.04
CA TRP A 92 9.53 -8.63 -1.00
C TRP A 92 8.68 -8.85 0.26
N PHE A 93 7.83 -7.87 0.63
CA PHE A 93 6.90 -8.03 1.74
C PHE A 93 5.80 -9.04 1.42
N ALA A 94 5.27 -9.03 0.18
CA ALA A 94 4.29 -10.02 -0.26
C ALA A 94 4.87 -11.45 -0.22
N MET A 95 6.14 -11.63 -0.62
CA MET A 95 6.83 -12.91 -0.51
C MET A 95 7.03 -13.34 0.95
N ALA A 96 7.42 -12.41 1.83
CA ALA A 96 7.59 -12.67 3.26
C ALA A 96 6.26 -13.06 3.94
N ALA A 97 5.16 -12.37 3.61
CA ALA A 97 3.83 -12.65 4.14
C ALA A 97 3.34 -14.08 3.81
N ARG A 98 3.77 -14.64 2.67
CA ARG A 98 3.44 -16.01 2.27
C ARG A 98 4.27 -17.09 2.97
N ARG A 99 5.47 -16.76 3.46
CA ARG A 99 6.34 -17.70 4.19
C ARG A 99 5.90 -17.91 5.64
N GLY A 100 5.11 -17.00 6.20
CA GLY A 100 4.59 -17.09 7.57
C GLY A 100 3.27 -17.84 7.72
N LYS A 101 2.77 -18.48 6.64
CA LYS A 101 1.58 -19.33 6.62
C LYS A 101 1.99 -20.77 6.38
#